data_AF-A0A3D3UX30-F1
#
_entry.id   AF-A0A3D3UX30-F1
#
_cell.length_a   1.000
_cell.length_b   1.000
_cell.length_c   1.000
_cell.angle_alpha   90.00
_cell.angle_beta   90.00
_cell.angle_gamma   90.00
#
_symmetry.space_group_name_H-M   'P 1'
#
loop_
_entity.id
_entity.type
_entity.pdbx_description
1 polymer ?
#
loop_
_entity_poly.entity_id
_entity_poly.type
_entity_poly.pdbx_seq_one_letter_code
_entity_poly.pdbx_strand_id
1 'polypeptide(L)'
;MQKSISTLIRLFPVFLLSSCLLLPAQVTLGEPLARITVDAGDYIRVDTPVSVDLSGVPFGLPDDKPSLVEIKGNRRVPVPVQLEPGSPPRLWWILSGETPVGARRVYELSRSSASVSEEPGVQAVKDDSILVLRKGKQQILQYNHAIVPAPEGQSKLYDRGGFIHPLWSPSGSVLTNIHPKDHYHHIGIWMPWTKTKFEGKAVDFWNLKSGQGTVRFNRFLSTPSGAVYGGFQAEQDHVALQTSSGEKVVLKEVWDVRVYNVGGPDKGYWIWDFVSSQRCVADSPLLLEKYRYGGFGFRATGDWKGETAAYLTSEGKTRKDGHATRARWCDTAGVSDGKWKGITFFSNPQNFRHPEAMRIWPGFDQEVFFNWAPEQTGDFEMKPGRDHKFRYRMFVHEGKIDMDKTEQLWNDYAHPPKIEIETADSGDAVMLYGGADFSHWTTGSDKKIGWARVGNAMKIVPGSGSIMTKQDFTDFRMHIEFKTPQLPPNVRGQGRGNSGVYIQRRYEVQILDSFGMEPKYNECGSLYRFRPPDQNVCRMPGRWQSYDIIFHAAKFDGNERVKNAHITVWHNGVLIHNNVALENKTGAGRPEGPLPGPILLQEHGNEGWFRNIWIEPL
;
A
#
# COMPACT_ATOMS: atom_id res chain seq x y z
N MET A 1 60.41 -62.71 -38.63
CA MET A 1 60.61 -61.64 -39.63
C MET A 1 59.31 -60.86 -39.79
N GLN A 2 59.43 -59.53 -39.76
CA GLN A 2 58.46 -58.43 -39.93
C GLN A 2 56.97 -58.66 -40.30
N LYS A 3 56.15 -57.89 -39.57
CA LYS A 3 55.00 -57.03 -39.96
C LYS A 3 53.67 -57.66 -40.41
N SER A 4 52.61 -57.35 -39.66
CA SER A 4 51.53 -56.45 -40.12
C SER A 4 50.59 -56.11 -38.94
N ILE A 5 50.37 -54.82 -38.71
CA ILE A 5 49.39 -54.25 -37.76
C ILE A 5 48.12 -53.97 -38.56
N SER A 6 46.99 -54.59 -38.19
CA SER A 6 45.67 -54.28 -38.77
C SER A 6 44.81 -53.50 -37.77
N THR A 7 44.50 -52.28 -38.17
CA THR A 7 43.60 -51.30 -37.55
C THR A 7 42.17 -51.85 -37.42
N LEU A 8 41.62 -51.91 -36.20
CA LEU A 8 40.19 -52.12 -35.98
C LEU A 8 39.50 -50.76 -35.77
N ILE A 9 38.65 -50.40 -36.73
CA ILE A 9 37.75 -49.24 -36.69
C ILE A 9 36.61 -49.56 -35.71
N ARG A 10 36.52 -48.80 -34.61
CA ARG A 10 35.35 -48.82 -33.71
C ARG A 10 34.30 -47.83 -34.24
N LEU A 11 33.13 -48.34 -34.62
CA LEU A 11 31.94 -47.51 -34.84
C LEU A 11 31.51 -46.87 -33.52
N PHE A 12 31.45 -45.53 -33.50
CA PHE A 12 30.75 -44.78 -32.46
C PHE A 12 29.26 -44.71 -32.80
N PRO A 13 28.34 -44.99 -31.85
CA PRO A 13 26.92 -44.74 -32.06
C PRO A 13 26.67 -43.22 -32.03
N VAL A 14 26.17 -42.69 -33.16
CA VAL A 14 25.66 -41.33 -33.26
C VAL A 14 24.36 -41.25 -32.46
N PHE A 15 24.42 -40.64 -31.28
CA PHE A 15 23.21 -40.18 -30.58
C PHE A 15 22.67 -38.98 -31.35
N LEU A 16 21.56 -39.16 -32.07
CA LEU A 16 20.73 -38.05 -32.53
C LEU A 16 20.14 -37.37 -31.28
N LEU A 17 20.75 -36.26 -30.86
CA LEU A 17 20.10 -35.28 -30.01
C LEU A 17 18.92 -34.70 -30.81
N SER A 18 17.72 -35.20 -30.53
CA SER A 18 16.48 -34.54 -30.92
C SER A 18 16.39 -33.22 -30.14
N SER A 19 16.88 -32.15 -30.76
CA SER A 19 16.64 -30.79 -30.30
C SER A 19 15.14 -30.50 -30.44
N CYS A 20 14.38 -30.76 -29.37
CA CYS A 20 13.08 -30.15 -29.18
C CYS A 20 13.31 -28.63 -29.09
N LEU A 21 13.22 -27.96 -30.24
CA LEU A 21 12.99 -26.52 -30.33
C LEU A 21 11.69 -26.24 -29.58
N LEU A 22 11.79 -25.92 -28.30
CA LEU A 22 10.74 -25.22 -27.56
C LEU A 22 10.59 -23.86 -28.27
N LEU A 23 9.65 -23.80 -29.22
CA LEU A 23 9.14 -22.54 -29.71
C LEU A 23 8.68 -21.75 -28.47
N PRO A 24 9.14 -20.51 -28.25
CA PRO A 24 8.62 -19.70 -27.17
C PRO A 24 7.10 -19.65 -27.36
N ALA A 25 6.34 -20.00 -26.32
CA ALA A 25 4.90 -19.90 -26.34
C ALA A 25 4.56 -18.49 -26.84
N GLN A 26 3.91 -18.40 -28.00
CA GLN A 26 3.35 -17.14 -28.47
C GLN A 26 2.26 -16.79 -27.46
N VAL A 27 2.59 -15.92 -26.51
CA VAL A 27 1.60 -15.26 -25.69
C VAL A 27 0.78 -14.42 -26.67
N THR A 28 -0.41 -14.90 -27.02
CA THR A 28 -1.42 -14.06 -27.66
C THR A 28 -1.79 -12.99 -26.63
N LEU A 29 -1.17 -11.82 -26.76
CA LEU A 29 -1.52 -10.65 -25.97
C LEU A 29 -2.96 -10.28 -26.34
N GLY A 30 -3.81 -10.10 -25.32
CA GLY A 30 -5.13 -9.52 -25.53
C GLY A 30 -5.03 -8.11 -26.11
N GLU A 31 -6.13 -7.57 -26.62
CA GLU A 31 -6.17 -6.18 -27.09
C GLU A 31 -5.68 -5.23 -25.97
N PRO A 32 -4.88 -4.21 -26.32
CA PRO A 32 -4.34 -3.30 -25.33
C PRO A 32 -5.48 -2.51 -24.68
N LEU A 33 -5.53 -2.53 -23.35
CA LEU A 33 -6.47 -1.75 -22.53
C LEU A 33 -6.02 -0.29 -22.39
N ALA A 34 -4.70 -0.07 -22.39
CA ALA A 34 -4.13 1.25 -22.28
C ALA A 34 -2.71 1.29 -22.84
N ARG A 35 -2.33 2.46 -23.35
CA ARG A 35 -0.97 2.82 -23.70
C ARG A 35 -0.41 3.73 -22.60
N ILE A 36 0.77 3.38 -22.09
CA ILE A 36 1.43 4.10 -20.99
C ILE A 36 2.74 4.68 -21.51
N THR A 37 2.96 5.97 -21.30
CA THR A 37 4.24 6.64 -21.63
C THR A 37 4.91 7.10 -20.35
N VAL A 38 6.16 6.67 -20.13
CA VAL A 38 7.02 7.12 -19.03
C VAL A 38 8.05 8.09 -19.59
N ASP A 39 8.02 9.33 -19.10
CA ASP A 39 9.01 10.36 -19.39
C ASP A 39 10.00 10.46 -18.21
N ALA A 40 11.29 10.25 -18.49
CA ALA A 40 12.34 10.30 -17.49
C ALA A 40 12.45 11.65 -16.79
N GLY A 41 12.03 12.75 -17.44
CA GLY A 41 12.19 14.11 -16.92
C GLY A 41 13.67 14.51 -16.80
N ASP A 42 13.99 15.28 -15.77
CA ASP A 42 15.29 15.97 -15.64
C ASP A 42 16.44 15.10 -15.10
N TYR A 43 16.17 13.84 -14.78
CA TYR A 43 17.15 12.94 -14.16
C TYR A 43 17.25 11.62 -14.91
N ILE A 44 18.46 11.08 -14.94
CA ILE A 44 18.71 9.70 -15.38
C ILE A 44 18.02 8.71 -14.42
N ARG A 45 17.38 7.70 -15.00
CA ARG A 45 16.66 6.65 -14.26
C ARG A 45 17.39 5.32 -14.42
N VAL A 46 17.59 4.59 -13.32
CA VAL A 46 18.28 3.30 -13.33
C VAL A 46 17.52 2.32 -12.45
N ASP A 47 16.91 1.31 -13.06
CA ASP A 47 16.08 0.31 -12.35
C ASP A 47 15.03 0.96 -11.44
N THR A 48 14.40 2.04 -11.89
CA THR A 48 13.55 2.89 -11.05
C THR A 48 12.16 2.27 -10.87
N PRO A 49 11.69 2.02 -9.64
CA PRO A 49 10.30 1.62 -9.41
C PRO A 49 9.33 2.70 -9.85
N VAL A 50 8.31 2.32 -10.62
CA VAL A 50 7.30 3.22 -11.17
C VAL A 50 5.91 2.63 -11.00
N SER A 51 4.91 3.52 -11.00
CA SER A 51 3.52 3.13 -10.84
C SER A 51 2.58 4.09 -11.54
N VAL A 52 1.47 3.58 -12.09
CA VAL A 52 0.41 4.41 -12.67
C VAL A 52 -0.92 4.16 -11.96
N ASP A 53 -1.71 5.22 -11.80
CA ASP A 53 -3.10 5.18 -11.37
C ASP A 53 -3.95 4.61 -12.50
N LEU A 54 -4.77 3.59 -12.22
CA LEU A 54 -5.66 2.96 -13.18
C LEU A 54 -7.09 3.52 -13.16
N SER A 55 -7.33 4.63 -12.44
CA SER A 55 -8.61 5.35 -12.48
C SER A 55 -9.00 5.67 -13.93
N GLY A 56 -10.21 5.32 -14.32
CA GLY A 56 -10.67 5.50 -15.70
C GLY A 56 -10.32 4.34 -16.64
N VAL A 57 -9.46 3.40 -16.24
CA VAL A 57 -9.22 2.15 -16.96
C VAL A 57 -10.21 1.11 -16.40
N PRO A 58 -11.01 0.42 -17.23
CA PRO A 58 -11.92 -0.64 -16.77
C PRO A 58 -11.16 -1.94 -16.45
N PHE A 59 -10.19 -1.83 -15.56
CA PHE A 59 -9.25 -2.87 -15.15
C PHE A 59 -8.72 -2.53 -13.76
N GLY A 60 -8.26 -3.55 -13.05
CA GLY A 60 -7.67 -3.42 -11.72
C GLY A 60 -8.51 -4.05 -10.61
N LEU A 61 -9.45 -4.93 -10.96
CA LEU A 61 -10.11 -5.79 -9.97
C LEU A 61 -9.07 -6.72 -9.32
N PRO A 62 -9.27 -7.18 -8.07
CA PRO A 62 -8.30 -8.04 -7.40
C PRO A 62 -7.98 -9.37 -8.11
N ASP A 63 -8.86 -9.86 -8.99
CA ASP A 63 -8.67 -11.07 -9.78
C ASP A 63 -8.15 -10.82 -11.21
N ASP A 64 -8.00 -9.54 -11.59
CA ASP A 64 -7.42 -9.16 -12.87
C ASP A 64 -5.93 -9.55 -12.94
N LYS A 65 -5.53 -10.10 -14.10
CA LYS A 65 -4.14 -10.48 -14.37
C LYS A 65 -3.52 -9.52 -15.39
N PRO A 66 -2.65 -8.58 -14.97
CA PRO A 66 -2.02 -7.65 -15.90
C PRO A 66 -0.95 -8.33 -16.76
N SER A 67 -0.89 -7.95 -18.03
CA SER A 67 0.28 -8.13 -18.89
C SER A 67 0.76 -6.76 -19.34
N LEU A 68 2.04 -6.48 -19.14
CA LEU A 68 2.68 -5.23 -19.56
C LEU A 68 3.81 -5.56 -20.52
N VAL A 69 3.82 -4.92 -21.68
CA VAL A 69 4.92 -5.01 -22.64
C VAL A 69 5.50 -3.64 -22.93
N GLU A 70 6.82 -3.54 -22.97
CA GLU A 70 7.52 -2.35 -23.45
C GLU A 70 7.70 -2.41 -24.97
N ILE A 71 7.43 -1.29 -25.64
CA ILE A 71 7.60 -1.13 -27.08
C ILE A 71 8.99 -0.60 -27.37
N LYS A 72 9.86 -1.42 -27.98
CA LYS A 72 11.22 -1.07 -28.40
C LYS A 72 11.37 -1.22 -29.91
N GLY A 73 11.10 -0.14 -30.64
CA GLY A 73 10.97 -0.18 -32.10
C GLY A 73 9.83 -1.12 -32.49
N ASN A 74 10.14 -2.18 -33.26
CA ASN A 74 9.13 -3.18 -33.67
C ASN A 74 9.02 -4.37 -32.69
N ARG A 75 9.75 -4.35 -31.57
CA ARG A 75 9.73 -5.43 -30.57
C ARG A 75 8.82 -5.09 -29.40
N ARG A 76 8.04 -6.08 -28.97
CA ARG A 76 7.30 -6.06 -27.69
C ARG A 76 8.09 -6.89 -26.68
N VAL A 77 8.54 -6.27 -25.60
CA VAL A 77 9.35 -6.91 -24.57
C VAL A 77 8.49 -7.04 -23.31
N PRO A 78 8.19 -8.26 -22.84
CA PRO A 78 7.44 -8.45 -21.59
C PRO A 78 8.12 -7.80 -20.40
N VAL A 79 7.33 -7.19 -19.52
CA VAL A 79 7.80 -6.47 -18.32
C VAL A 79 7.10 -7.07 -17.11
N PRO A 80 7.86 -7.53 -16.08
CA PRO A 80 7.28 -7.91 -14.81
C PRO A 80 6.46 -6.77 -14.22
N VAL A 81 5.22 -7.07 -13.85
CA VAL A 81 4.23 -6.10 -13.44
C VAL A 81 3.46 -6.64 -12.25
N GLN A 82 2.95 -5.74 -11.40
CA GLN A 82 2.17 -6.09 -10.22
C GLN A 82 1.00 -5.13 -10.07
N LEU A 83 -0.20 -5.69 -9.90
CA LEU A 83 -1.40 -4.92 -9.61
C LEU A 83 -1.53 -4.71 -8.09
N GLU A 84 -1.71 -3.45 -7.69
CA GLU A 84 -2.14 -3.06 -6.36
C GLU A 84 -3.63 -2.70 -6.42
N PRO A 85 -4.54 -3.57 -5.96
CA PRO A 85 -5.96 -3.25 -5.94
C PRO A 85 -6.27 -2.20 -4.87
N GLY A 86 -7.43 -1.54 -5.00
CA GLY A 86 -7.91 -0.57 -4.01
C GLY A 86 -8.41 0.71 -4.67
N SER A 87 -8.36 1.81 -3.92
CA SER A 87 -8.85 3.12 -4.36
C SER A 87 -7.73 4.19 -4.23
N PRO A 88 -7.19 4.67 -5.37
CA PRO A 88 -7.34 4.09 -6.71
C PRO A 88 -6.53 2.79 -6.87
N PRO A 89 -6.91 1.89 -7.81
CA PRO A 89 -6.06 0.77 -8.18
C PRO A 89 -4.79 1.27 -8.89
N ARG A 90 -3.67 0.59 -8.71
CA ARG A 90 -2.37 0.99 -9.27
C ARG A 90 -1.64 -0.17 -9.93
N LEU A 91 -1.01 0.10 -11.07
CA LEU A 91 -0.11 -0.84 -11.72
C LEU A 91 1.34 -0.45 -11.39
N TRP A 92 2.15 -1.41 -10.95
CA TRP A 92 3.56 -1.23 -10.60
C TRP A 92 4.47 -2.02 -11.51
N TRP A 93 5.62 -1.45 -11.88
CA TRP A 93 6.71 -2.15 -12.57
C TRP A 93 8.05 -1.47 -12.28
N ILE A 94 9.14 -2.10 -12.70
CA ILE A 94 10.48 -1.50 -12.65
C ILE A 94 10.84 -0.97 -14.03
N LEU A 95 11.22 0.30 -14.12
CA LEU A 95 11.86 0.92 -15.27
C LEU A 95 13.29 0.37 -15.43
N SER A 96 13.38 -0.90 -15.83
CA SER A 96 14.62 -1.68 -15.80
C SER A 96 15.64 -1.13 -16.79
N GLY A 97 16.91 -1.09 -16.36
CA GLY A 97 18.02 -0.51 -17.11
C GLY A 97 18.06 1.02 -17.04
N GLU A 98 19.00 1.59 -17.77
CA GLU A 98 19.18 3.03 -17.86
C GLU A 98 18.13 3.69 -18.77
N THR A 99 17.55 4.79 -18.32
CA THR A 99 16.72 5.68 -19.14
C THR A 99 17.30 7.10 -19.04
N PRO A 100 17.89 7.63 -20.12
CA PRO A 100 18.51 8.96 -20.12
C PRO A 100 17.53 10.10 -19.81
N VAL A 101 18.07 11.25 -19.42
CA VAL A 101 17.31 12.50 -19.22
C VAL A 101 16.46 12.82 -20.45
N GLY A 102 15.18 13.15 -20.23
CA GLY A 102 14.21 13.48 -21.28
C GLY A 102 13.79 12.32 -22.20
N ALA A 103 14.33 11.11 -22.01
CA ALA A 103 13.94 9.97 -22.81
C ALA A 103 12.55 9.46 -22.41
N ARG A 104 11.81 8.92 -23.38
CA ARG A 104 10.48 8.35 -23.20
C ARG A 104 10.47 6.85 -23.47
N ARG A 105 9.78 6.09 -22.62
CA ARG A 105 9.54 4.66 -22.78
C ARG A 105 8.05 4.40 -22.85
N VAL A 106 7.62 3.55 -23.76
CA VAL A 106 6.21 3.30 -24.07
C VAL A 106 5.87 1.86 -23.73
N TYR A 107 4.71 1.66 -23.12
CA TYR A 107 4.20 0.37 -22.71
C TYR A 107 2.75 0.17 -23.19
N GLU A 108 2.37 -1.08 -23.42
CA GLU A 108 0.99 -1.51 -23.67
C GLU A 108 0.55 -2.41 -22.52
N LEU A 109 -0.54 -2.03 -21.83
CA LEU A 109 -1.21 -2.83 -20.81
C LEU A 109 -2.31 -3.66 -21.47
N SER A 110 -2.39 -4.95 -21.14
CA SER A 110 -3.44 -5.86 -21.61
C SER A 110 -3.85 -6.84 -20.50
N ARG A 111 -4.97 -7.55 -20.69
CA ARG A 111 -5.37 -8.67 -19.84
C ARG A 111 -4.58 -9.92 -20.22
N SER A 112 -4.07 -10.66 -19.24
CA SER A 112 -3.46 -11.97 -19.46
C SER A 112 -4.46 -13.09 -19.14
N SER A 113 -4.64 -14.04 -20.07
CA SER A 113 -5.29 -15.33 -19.79
C SER A 113 -4.32 -16.35 -19.17
N ALA A 114 -3.01 -16.14 -19.36
CA ALA A 114 -1.98 -17.01 -18.82
C ALA A 114 -1.66 -16.67 -17.37
N SER A 115 -1.57 -17.70 -16.53
CA SER A 115 -0.76 -17.63 -15.31
C SER A 115 0.69 -17.52 -15.74
N VAL A 116 1.23 -16.30 -15.86
CA VAL A 116 2.68 -16.14 -15.98
C VAL A 116 3.28 -16.79 -14.73
N SER A 117 4.23 -17.71 -14.91
CA SER A 117 4.94 -18.29 -13.78
C SER A 117 5.56 -17.15 -12.98
N GLU A 118 5.12 -16.97 -11.73
CA GLU A 118 5.69 -15.95 -10.84
C GLU A 118 7.16 -16.28 -10.62
N GLU A 119 8.05 -15.62 -11.38
CA GLU A 119 9.46 -15.49 -11.00
C GLU A 119 9.50 -15.01 -9.55
N PRO A 120 10.27 -15.66 -8.65
CA PRO A 120 10.24 -15.31 -7.23
C PRO A 120 10.86 -13.93 -7.03
N GLY A 121 10.01 -12.91 -6.97
CA GLY A 121 10.40 -11.55 -6.59
C GLY A 121 10.60 -11.43 -5.09
N VAL A 122 10.03 -10.38 -4.50
CA VAL A 122 10.11 -10.16 -3.05
C VAL A 122 8.86 -10.74 -2.39
N GLN A 123 9.07 -11.54 -1.36
CA GLN A 123 8.03 -12.30 -0.66
C GLN A 123 7.80 -11.71 0.73
N ALA A 124 6.54 -11.61 1.13
CA ALA A 124 6.11 -11.37 2.49
C ALA A 124 5.68 -12.69 3.13
N VAL A 125 6.47 -13.18 4.09
CA VAL A 125 6.21 -14.43 4.81
C VAL A 125 5.85 -14.09 6.25
N LYS A 126 4.66 -14.50 6.68
CA LYS A 126 4.10 -14.14 7.98
C LYS A 126 3.72 -15.37 8.79
N ASP A 127 3.94 -15.29 10.10
CA ASP A 127 3.36 -16.17 11.11
C ASP A 127 2.63 -15.33 12.18
N ASP A 128 2.28 -15.96 13.31
CA ASP A 128 1.54 -15.31 14.41
C ASP A 128 2.37 -14.28 15.20
N SER A 129 3.68 -14.19 14.96
CA SER A 129 4.58 -13.29 15.68
C SER A 129 5.23 -12.23 14.80
N ILE A 130 5.64 -12.62 13.60
CA ILE A 130 6.48 -11.81 12.72
C ILE A 130 6.00 -11.84 11.26
N LEU A 131 6.41 -10.82 10.51
CA LEU A 131 6.39 -10.82 9.05
C LEU A 131 7.80 -10.52 8.53
N VAL A 132 8.33 -11.38 7.66
CA VAL A 132 9.65 -11.23 7.04
C VAL A 132 9.48 -10.92 5.56
N LEU A 133 10.09 -9.82 5.12
CA LEU A 133 10.30 -9.55 3.69
C LEU A 133 11.62 -10.18 3.26
N ARG A 134 11.57 -11.02 2.23
CA ARG A 134 12.73 -11.77 1.72
C ARG A 134 12.76 -11.86 0.20
N LYS A 135 13.95 -12.05 -0.38
CA LYS A 135 14.14 -12.40 -1.79
C LYS A 135 14.89 -13.72 -1.87
N GLY A 136 14.23 -14.77 -2.35
CA GLY A 136 14.75 -16.14 -2.27
C GLY A 136 15.02 -16.54 -0.81
N LYS A 137 16.28 -16.92 -0.51
CA LYS A 137 16.72 -17.25 0.86
C LYS A 137 17.18 -16.02 1.67
N GLN A 138 17.36 -14.88 1.02
CA GLN A 138 17.93 -13.69 1.66
C GLN A 138 16.85 -12.90 2.39
N GLN A 139 17.01 -12.73 3.69
CA GLN A 139 16.15 -11.88 4.51
C GLN A 139 16.53 -10.41 4.30
N ILE A 140 15.53 -9.53 4.27
CA ILE A 140 15.72 -8.09 4.02
C ILE A 140 15.31 -7.30 5.25
N LEU A 141 14.08 -7.49 5.74
CA LEU A 141 13.62 -6.91 7.00
C LEU A 141 12.53 -7.76 7.66
N GLN A 142 12.44 -7.67 8.98
CA GLN A 142 11.41 -8.31 9.79
C GLN A 142 10.60 -7.28 10.55
N TYR A 143 9.28 -7.36 10.44
CA TYR A 143 8.32 -6.62 11.24
C TYR A 143 7.79 -7.51 12.37
N ASN A 144 8.03 -7.09 13.61
CA ASN A 144 7.50 -7.77 14.80
C ASN A 144 6.12 -7.20 15.09
N HIS A 145 5.07 -7.95 14.78
CA HIS A 145 3.70 -7.51 15.01
C HIS A 145 3.17 -7.98 16.37
N ALA A 146 3.58 -9.17 16.83
CA ALA A 146 3.36 -9.60 18.21
C ALA A 146 4.30 -8.89 19.19
N ILE A 147 3.99 -9.04 20.48
CA ILE A 147 4.76 -8.47 21.58
C ILE A 147 6.05 -9.26 21.78
N VAL A 148 7.17 -8.59 21.58
CA VAL A 148 8.51 -8.98 22.03
C VAL A 148 8.69 -8.47 23.47
N PRO A 149 9.01 -9.36 24.43
CA PRO A 149 9.18 -8.99 25.82
C PRO A 149 10.45 -8.16 26.04
N ALA A 150 10.40 -7.27 27.02
CA ALA A 150 11.56 -6.57 27.53
C ALA A 150 12.61 -7.57 28.09
N PRO A 151 13.90 -7.19 28.15
CA PRO A 151 14.92 -8.02 28.79
C PRO A 151 14.57 -8.37 30.24
N GLU A 152 15.02 -9.55 30.68
CA GLU A 152 14.80 -10.02 32.05
C GLU A 152 15.26 -8.98 33.09
N GLY A 153 14.45 -8.78 34.13
CA GLY A 153 14.70 -7.79 35.18
C GLY A 153 14.34 -6.34 34.81
N GLN A 154 13.92 -6.07 33.57
CA GLN A 154 13.40 -4.76 33.17
C GLN A 154 11.87 -4.68 33.27
N SER A 155 11.35 -3.45 33.26
CA SER A 155 9.91 -3.20 33.32
C SER A 155 9.20 -3.74 32.07
N LYS A 156 8.07 -4.43 32.26
CA LYS A 156 7.14 -4.83 31.18
C LYS A 156 6.57 -3.66 30.38
N LEU A 157 6.72 -2.43 30.86
CA LEU A 157 6.38 -1.24 30.07
C LEU A 157 7.20 -1.15 28.77
N TYR A 158 8.33 -1.84 28.69
CA TYR A 158 9.15 -1.92 27.48
C TYR A 158 8.78 -3.09 26.55
N ASP A 159 7.81 -3.93 26.93
CA ASP A 159 7.27 -4.96 26.04
C ASP A 159 6.68 -4.29 24.78
N ARG A 160 6.98 -4.84 23.61
CA ARG A 160 6.73 -4.09 22.37
C ARG A 160 6.39 -4.96 21.17
N GLY A 161 5.45 -4.49 20.36
CA GLY A 161 5.25 -4.90 18.97
C GLY A 161 5.20 -3.65 18.09
N GLY A 162 5.00 -3.83 16.79
CA GLY A 162 4.84 -2.74 15.84
C GLY A 162 6.14 -2.05 15.39
N PHE A 163 7.24 -2.80 15.26
CA PHE A 163 8.54 -2.25 14.87
C PHE A 163 9.31 -3.18 13.93
N ILE A 164 10.31 -2.64 13.23
CA ILE A 164 11.18 -3.44 12.35
C ILE A 164 12.48 -3.78 13.08
N HIS A 165 12.69 -5.08 13.29
CA HIS A 165 13.97 -5.67 13.68
C HIS A 165 13.92 -7.19 13.49
N PRO A 166 14.98 -7.82 13.00
CA PRO A 166 16.16 -7.19 12.41
C PRO A 166 15.88 -6.56 11.04
N LEU A 167 16.72 -5.58 10.69
CA LEU A 167 16.98 -5.18 9.31
C LEU A 167 18.31 -5.84 8.91
N TRP A 168 18.36 -6.45 7.74
CA TRP A 168 19.58 -7.11 7.25
C TRP A 168 20.25 -6.33 6.13
N SER A 169 21.58 -6.36 6.11
CA SER A 169 22.36 -5.93 4.96
C SER A 169 22.20 -6.91 3.79
N PRO A 170 22.57 -6.54 2.56
CA PRO A 170 22.59 -7.45 1.40
C PRO A 170 23.40 -8.74 1.63
N SER A 171 24.48 -8.68 2.40
CA SER A 171 25.29 -9.85 2.80
C SER A 171 24.78 -10.57 4.05
N GLY A 172 23.71 -10.07 4.69
CA GLY A 172 23.00 -10.77 5.78
C GLY A 172 23.37 -10.36 7.20
N SER A 173 24.14 -9.30 7.43
CA SER A 173 24.39 -8.84 8.80
C SER A 173 23.22 -8.04 9.34
N VAL A 174 22.91 -8.22 10.62
CA VAL A 174 21.87 -7.45 11.31
C VAL A 174 22.37 -6.02 11.55
N LEU A 175 21.60 -5.03 11.08
CA LEU A 175 21.95 -3.62 11.12
C LEU A 175 21.24 -2.85 12.25
N THR A 176 20.24 -3.44 12.90
CA THR A 176 19.45 -2.80 13.97
C THR A 176 19.66 -3.47 15.31
N ASN A 177 19.47 -2.70 16.39
CA ASN A 177 19.49 -3.22 17.77
C ASN A 177 18.16 -2.92 18.48
N ILE A 178 17.79 -3.79 19.42
CA ILE A 178 16.62 -3.61 20.30
C ILE A 178 17.04 -3.72 21.76
N HIS A 179 16.36 -2.97 22.62
CA HIS A 179 16.59 -2.96 24.07
C HIS A 179 18.06 -2.82 24.50
N PRO A 180 18.86 -1.89 23.92
CA PRO A 180 20.23 -1.67 24.36
C PRO A 180 20.26 -1.23 25.82
N LYS A 181 21.32 -1.61 26.56
CA LYS A 181 21.41 -1.42 28.02
C LYS A 181 21.29 0.04 28.47
N ASP A 182 21.65 0.98 27.61
CA ASP A 182 21.55 2.42 27.86
C ASP A 182 20.13 2.96 27.61
N HIS A 183 19.35 2.33 26.72
CA HIS A 183 18.03 2.79 26.28
C HIS A 183 17.08 1.63 25.96
N TYR A 184 16.52 0.96 26.98
CA TYR A 184 15.63 -0.20 26.78
C TYR A 184 14.37 0.06 25.93
N HIS A 185 13.95 1.30 25.72
CA HIS A 185 12.79 1.61 24.88
C HIS A 185 13.13 1.74 23.38
N HIS A 186 14.41 1.63 22.97
CA HIS A 186 14.81 1.62 21.57
C HIS A 186 14.60 0.25 20.93
N ILE A 187 14.01 0.21 19.73
CA ILE A 187 13.46 -1.02 19.12
C ILE A 187 13.71 -1.08 17.60
N GLY A 188 14.97 -0.93 17.17
CA GLY A 188 15.36 -1.07 15.76
C GLY A 188 14.90 0.09 14.88
N ILE A 189 13.77 -0.06 14.18
CA ILE A 189 13.10 1.05 13.47
C ILE A 189 11.66 1.18 13.96
N TRP A 190 11.30 2.38 14.44
CA TRP A 190 9.99 2.66 15.03
C TRP A 190 9.60 4.14 14.88
N MET A 191 8.32 4.50 15.07
CA MET A 191 7.83 5.88 14.83
C MET A 191 6.85 6.47 15.89
N PRO A 192 7.18 6.49 17.19
CA PRO A 192 6.35 7.14 18.21
C PRO A 192 6.72 8.61 18.42
N TRP A 193 5.97 9.29 19.29
CA TRP A 193 6.22 10.68 19.68
C TRP A 193 6.51 10.80 21.18
N THR A 194 7.39 11.74 21.54
CA THR A 194 7.62 12.16 22.93
C THR A 194 7.29 13.64 23.07
N LYS A 195 7.32 14.16 24.31
CA LYS A 195 6.97 15.55 24.64
C LYS A 195 5.67 16.00 23.97
N THR A 196 4.65 15.16 24.17
CA THR A 196 3.31 15.45 23.70
C THR A 196 2.38 15.80 24.84
N LYS A 197 1.31 16.53 24.52
CA LYS A 197 0.18 16.80 25.39
C LYS A 197 -1.11 16.36 24.73
N PHE A 198 -1.92 15.63 25.48
CA PHE A 198 -3.26 15.23 25.09
C PHE A 198 -4.22 15.52 26.25
N GLU A 199 -5.35 16.19 25.97
CA GLU A 199 -6.31 16.64 26.99
C GLU A 199 -5.63 17.43 28.14
N GLY A 200 -4.62 18.25 27.78
CA GLY A 200 -3.85 19.07 28.72
C GLY A 200 -2.82 18.31 29.57
N LYS A 201 -2.72 16.98 29.45
CA LYS A 201 -1.77 16.15 30.20
C LYS A 201 -0.62 15.68 29.31
N ALA A 202 0.56 15.53 29.91
CA ALA A 202 1.71 14.97 29.22
C ALA A 202 1.46 13.49 28.87
N VAL A 203 1.74 13.12 27.62
CA VAL A 203 1.73 11.75 27.13
C VAL A 203 3.04 11.48 26.40
N ASP A 204 3.66 10.33 26.69
CA ASP A 204 4.91 9.92 26.05
C ASP A 204 4.74 8.52 25.48
N PHE A 205 4.73 8.43 24.14
CA PHE A 205 4.58 7.18 23.40
C PHE A 205 5.94 6.53 23.10
N TRP A 206 7.05 7.23 23.38
CA TRP A 206 8.41 6.86 23.01
C TRP A 206 9.20 6.27 24.18
N ASN A 207 9.28 6.99 25.31
CA ASN A 207 10.19 6.64 26.40
C ASN A 207 9.64 5.54 27.31
N LEU A 208 8.31 5.37 27.35
CA LEU A 208 7.53 4.32 28.03
C LEU A 208 7.68 4.19 29.56
N LYS A 209 8.75 4.71 30.16
CA LYS A 209 9.09 4.58 31.59
C LYS A 209 7.99 5.07 32.53
N SER A 210 7.28 6.12 32.15
CA SER A 210 6.19 6.71 32.93
C SER A 210 4.85 5.99 32.75
N GLY A 211 4.74 5.03 31.82
CA GLY A 211 3.49 4.34 31.51
C GLY A 211 2.38 5.27 31.01
N GLN A 212 2.72 6.42 30.44
CA GLN A 212 1.75 7.43 29.99
C GLN A 212 1.13 7.11 28.64
N GLY A 213 1.93 6.55 27.72
CA GLY A 213 1.48 6.19 26.38
C GLY A 213 2.22 4.96 25.85
N THR A 214 1.71 4.41 24.75
CA THR A 214 2.29 3.28 24.04
C THR A 214 1.81 3.28 22.58
N VAL A 215 2.49 2.52 21.71
CA VAL A 215 1.98 2.14 20.38
C VAL A 215 1.72 0.64 20.34
N ARG A 216 0.57 0.22 19.81
CA ARG A 216 0.18 -1.19 19.72
C ARG A 216 -0.09 -1.55 18.27
N PHE A 217 0.46 -2.66 17.79
CA PHE A 217 0.00 -3.25 16.54
C PHE A 217 -1.49 -3.59 16.65
N ASN A 218 -2.24 -3.34 15.58
CA ASN A 218 -3.65 -3.68 15.50
C ASN A 218 -3.88 -4.83 14.51
N ARG A 219 -3.59 -4.61 13.22
CA ARG A 219 -3.80 -5.60 12.17
C ARG A 219 -3.00 -5.31 10.91
N PHE A 220 -2.83 -6.32 10.06
CA PHE A 220 -2.41 -6.10 8.68
C PHE A 220 -3.60 -5.71 7.81
N LEU A 221 -3.38 -4.76 6.91
CA LEU A 221 -4.33 -4.37 5.85
C LEU A 221 -3.99 -5.07 4.53
N SER A 222 -2.70 -5.32 4.27
CA SER A 222 -2.21 -6.06 3.09
C SER A 222 -0.80 -6.62 3.34
N THR A 223 -0.43 -7.70 2.66
CA THR A 223 0.91 -8.32 2.72
C THR A 223 1.33 -8.83 1.33
N PRO A 224 1.49 -7.94 0.33
CA PRO A 224 1.76 -8.36 -1.04
C PRO A 224 3.12 -9.05 -1.17
N SER A 225 3.15 -10.06 -2.03
CA SER A 225 4.36 -10.67 -2.59
C SER A 225 4.27 -10.57 -4.11
N GLY A 226 5.39 -10.34 -4.78
CA GLY A 226 5.35 -10.29 -6.24
C GLY A 226 6.67 -9.93 -6.92
N ALA A 227 6.64 -9.98 -8.25
CA ALA A 227 7.79 -9.82 -9.10
C ALA A 227 8.39 -8.39 -9.07
N VAL A 228 7.59 -7.39 -8.68
CA VAL A 228 8.01 -5.98 -8.64
C VAL A 228 8.35 -5.56 -7.22
N TYR A 229 7.51 -5.90 -6.25
CA TYR A 229 7.75 -5.60 -4.84
C TYR A 229 7.05 -6.60 -3.91
N GLY A 230 7.57 -6.70 -2.70
CA GLY A 230 6.93 -7.36 -1.58
C GLY A 230 6.85 -6.37 -0.43
N GLY A 231 5.84 -6.50 0.42
CA GLY A 231 5.59 -5.47 1.42
C GLY A 231 4.49 -5.82 2.41
N PHE A 232 4.12 -4.83 3.20
CA PHE A 232 2.97 -4.91 4.08
C PHE A 232 2.39 -3.52 4.35
N GLN A 233 1.08 -3.51 4.62
CA GLN A 233 0.41 -2.41 5.30
C GLN A 233 -0.01 -2.86 6.70
N ALA A 234 0.44 -2.17 7.74
CA ALA A 234 0.11 -2.48 9.13
C ALA A 234 -0.54 -1.28 9.83
N GLU A 235 -1.71 -1.50 10.42
CA GLU A 235 -2.39 -0.53 11.28
C GLU A 235 -1.86 -0.65 12.72
N GLN A 236 -1.58 0.48 13.35
CA GLN A 236 -1.11 0.58 14.73
C GLN A 236 -1.81 1.74 15.45
N ASP A 237 -1.94 1.62 16.78
CA ASP A 237 -2.64 2.59 17.63
C ASP A 237 -1.67 3.25 18.59
N HIS A 238 -1.60 4.59 18.57
CA HIS A 238 -0.91 5.38 19.61
C HIS A 238 -1.92 5.64 20.73
N VAL A 239 -1.70 5.02 21.87
CA VAL A 239 -2.66 4.98 22.99
C VAL A 239 -2.14 5.79 24.16
N ALA A 240 -2.95 6.75 24.64
CA ALA A 240 -2.74 7.42 25.92
C ALA A 240 -3.34 6.53 27.01
N LEU A 241 -2.52 6.07 27.94
CA LEU A 241 -2.88 5.07 28.95
C LEU A 241 -3.54 5.67 30.19
N GLN A 242 -3.28 6.95 30.46
CA GLN A 242 -3.62 7.62 31.73
C GLN A 242 -4.51 8.86 31.52
N THR A 243 -5.64 8.70 30.80
CA THR A 243 -6.62 9.79 30.65
C THR A 243 -7.65 9.79 31.79
N SER A 244 -8.47 10.83 31.90
CA SER A 244 -9.54 10.89 32.93
C SER A 244 -10.63 9.83 32.76
N SER A 245 -10.71 9.19 31.59
CA SER A 245 -11.71 8.17 31.24
C SER A 245 -11.06 6.82 30.91
N GLY A 246 -9.82 6.60 31.35
CA GLY A 246 -9.05 5.38 31.08
C GLY A 246 -8.17 5.50 29.84
N GLU A 247 -7.90 4.38 29.17
CA GLU A 247 -7.10 4.38 27.95
C GLU A 247 -7.88 5.01 26.77
N LYS A 248 -7.18 5.78 25.94
CA LYS A 248 -7.73 6.34 24.68
C LYS A 248 -6.77 6.13 23.53
N VAL A 249 -7.27 5.63 22.41
CA VAL A 249 -6.53 5.67 21.14
C VAL A 249 -6.53 7.10 20.64
N VAL A 250 -5.35 7.71 20.57
CA VAL A 250 -5.16 9.10 20.15
C VAL A 250 -4.93 9.17 18.65
N LEU A 251 -3.95 8.41 18.15
CA LEU A 251 -3.68 8.29 16.72
C LEU A 251 -3.91 6.85 16.28
N LYS A 252 -4.44 6.68 15.06
CA LYS A 252 -4.18 5.44 14.31
C LYS A 252 -3.20 5.75 13.19
N GLU A 253 -2.25 4.85 13.04
CA GLU A 253 -1.15 4.93 12.11
C GLU A 253 -1.27 3.75 11.14
N VAL A 254 -1.07 4.01 9.86
CA VAL A 254 -0.85 2.94 8.87
C VAL A 254 0.57 3.09 8.36
N TRP A 255 1.39 2.07 8.58
CA TRP A 255 2.66 1.89 7.88
C TRP A 255 2.40 1.18 6.56
N ASP A 256 2.93 1.72 5.47
CA ASP A 256 3.03 1.07 4.17
C ASP A 256 4.53 0.89 3.87
N VAL A 257 4.98 -0.37 3.90
CA VAL A 257 6.38 -0.74 3.72
C VAL A 257 6.50 -1.58 2.46
N ARG A 258 7.37 -1.15 1.54
CA ARG A 258 7.57 -1.81 0.23
C ARG A 258 9.04 -2.02 -0.05
N VAL A 259 9.46 -3.27 -0.18
CA VAL A 259 10.79 -3.62 -0.68
C VAL A 259 10.66 -3.92 -2.17
N TYR A 260 11.38 -3.15 -2.97
CA TYR A 260 11.35 -3.32 -4.42
C TYR A 260 12.30 -4.43 -4.85
N ASN A 261 11.95 -5.16 -5.91
CA ASN A 261 12.78 -6.21 -6.51
C ASN A 261 13.92 -5.60 -7.36
N VAL A 262 14.65 -4.67 -6.76
CA VAL A 262 15.84 -4.02 -7.30
C VAL A 262 16.97 -4.20 -6.29
N GLY A 263 18.21 -4.21 -6.77
CA GLY A 263 19.33 -4.60 -5.91
C GLY A 263 19.41 -6.11 -5.70
N GLY A 264 19.89 -6.52 -4.54
CA GLY A 264 20.27 -7.90 -4.22
C GLY A 264 21.69 -8.00 -3.65
N PRO A 265 22.06 -9.17 -3.09
CA PRO A 265 23.43 -9.44 -2.64
C PRO A 265 24.46 -9.15 -3.74
N ASP A 266 24.18 -9.56 -4.98
CA ASP A 266 25.09 -9.38 -6.13
C ASP A 266 25.30 -7.90 -6.49
N LYS A 267 24.27 -7.06 -6.25
CA LYS A 267 24.35 -5.62 -6.48
C LYS A 267 24.84 -4.87 -5.22
N GLY A 268 24.91 -5.52 -4.06
CA GLY A 268 25.35 -4.93 -2.80
C GLY A 268 24.39 -3.91 -2.20
N TYR A 269 23.09 -3.94 -2.54
CA TYR A 269 22.11 -3.02 -1.92
C TYR A 269 20.67 -3.53 -1.90
N TRP A 270 19.85 -2.90 -1.05
CA TRP A 270 18.38 -2.97 -1.06
C TRP A 270 17.78 -1.56 -1.14
N ILE A 271 16.62 -1.44 -1.79
CA ILE A 271 15.78 -0.23 -1.76
C ILE A 271 14.41 -0.58 -1.23
N TRP A 272 13.94 0.20 -0.26
CA TRP A 272 12.59 0.05 0.24
C TRP A 272 12.00 1.38 0.71
N ASP A 273 10.69 1.52 0.55
CA ASP A 273 9.94 2.69 0.98
C ASP A 273 9.20 2.41 2.28
N PHE A 274 9.03 3.46 3.07
CA PHE A 274 8.24 3.50 4.29
C PHE A 274 7.36 4.75 4.25
N VAL A 275 6.05 4.55 4.36
CA VAL A 275 5.09 5.63 4.51
C VAL A 275 4.31 5.42 5.79
N SER A 276 4.36 6.38 6.70
CA SER A 276 3.48 6.44 7.86
C SER A 276 2.36 7.45 7.62
N SER A 277 1.11 6.99 7.69
CA SER A 277 -0.09 7.83 7.66
C SER A 277 -0.76 7.84 9.02
N GLN A 278 -0.60 8.92 9.78
CA GLN A 278 -1.12 9.09 11.13
C GLN A 278 -2.33 10.01 11.16
N ARG A 279 -3.45 9.54 11.72
CA ARG A 279 -4.66 10.33 11.91
C ARG A 279 -5.01 10.43 13.37
N CYS A 280 -5.27 11.64 13.85
CA CYS A 280 -5.87 11.82 15.17
C CYS A 280 -7.33 11.38 15.14
N VAL A 281 -7.64 10.29 15.86
CA VAL A 281 -8.98 9.70 15.96
C VAL A 281 -9.71 10.06 17.25
N ALA A 282 -8.98 10.63 18.21
CA ALA A 282 -9.59 11.21 19.40
C ALA A 282 -10.29 12.54 19.08
N ASP A 283 -11.20 12.94 19.99
CA ASP A 283 -11.94 14.19 19.89
C ASP A 283 -11.11 15.43 20.25
N SER A 284 -9.97 15.22 20.93
CA SER A 284 -9.02 16.27 21.30
C SER A 284 -7.76 16.20 20.43
N PRO A 285 -7.11 17.35 20.14
CA PRO A 285 -5.84 17.35 19.41
C PRO A 285 -4.72 16.72 20.24
N LEU A 286 -3.74 16.14 19.54
CA LEU A 286 -2.44 15.81 20.11
C LEU A 286 -1.46 16.94 19.80
N LEU A 287 -0.96 17.62 20.83
CA LEU A 287 0.07 18.64 20.69
C LEU A 287 1.44 17.99 20.87
N LEU A 288 2.32 18.12 19.88
CA LEU A 288 3.74 17.81 19.98
C LEU A 288 4.45 19.12 20.27
N GLU A 289 5.01 19.25 21.48
CA GLU A 289 5.77 20.43 21.88
C GLU A 289 7.14 20.42 21.19
N LYS A 290 7.69 21.62 20.91
CA LYS A 290 9.03 21.74 20.34
C LYS A 290 10.05 20.95 21.18
N TYR A 291 10.61 19.91 20.58
CA TYR A 291 11.53 19.02 21.25
C TYR A 291 12.56 18.39 20.31
N ARG A 292 13.63 17.84 20.88
CA ARG A 292 14.83 17.43 20.14
C ARG A 292 14.75 16.07 19.43
N TYR A 293 13.71 15.27 19.65
CA TYR A 293 13.50 13.97 19.01
C TYR A 293 12.03 13.51 19.13
N GLY A 294 11.62 12.62 18.23
CA GLY A 294 10.25 12.17 18.02
C GLY A 294 10.05 11.86 16.54
N GLY A 295 9.17 10.91 16.20
CA GLY A 295 8.91 10.51 14.82
C GLY A 295 9.76 9.31 14.38
N PHE A 296 10.18 9.26 13.12
CA PHE A 296 10.86 8.08 12.55
C PHE A 296 12.23 7.87 13.21
N GLY A 297 12.42 6.78 13.94
CA GLY A 297 13.65 6.45 14.67
C GLY A 297 14.36 5.22 14.11
N PHE A 298 15.68 5.23 14.19
CA PHE A 298 16.58 4.12 13.87
C PHE A 298 17.63 3.97 14.96
N ARG A 299 17.79 2.75 15.46
CA ARG A 299 18.87 2.34 16.35
C ARG A 299 19.69 1.24 15.67
N ALA A 300 20.96 1.55 15.39
CA ALA A 300 21.87 0.61 14.76
C ALA A 300 22.30 -0.52 15.69
N THR A 301 22.88 -1.57 15.11
CA THR A 301 23.61 -2.63 15.83
C THR A 301 24.64 -2.05 16.81
N GLY A 302 24.93 -2.80 17.88
CA GLY A 302 25.93 -2.45 18.90
C GLY A 302 27.37 -2.36 18.39
N ASP A 303 27.62 -2.88 17.18
CA ASP A 303 28.91 -2.77 16.49
C ASP A 303 29.17 -1.35 16.00
N TRP A 304 28.13 -0.57 15.69
CA TRP A 304 28.28 0.74 15.07
C TRP A 304 28.46 1.83 16.13
N LYS A 305 29.68 1.97 16.62
CA LYS A 305 30.07 3.00 17.60
C LYS A 305 31.52 3.45 17.43
N GLY A 306 31.87 4.57 18.05
CA GLY A 306 33.23 5.12 18.00
C GLY A 306 33.71 5.34 16.58
N GLU A 307 34.94 4.88 16.31
CA GLU A 307 35.61 4.98 15.01
C GLU A 307 35.07 4.00 13.96
N THR A 308 34.28 3.02 14.38
CA THR A 308 33.67 2.02 13.49
C THR A 308 32.31 2.46 12.94
N ALA A 309 31.93 3.73 13.14
CA ALA A 309 30.68 4.28 12.66
C ALA A 309 30.82 5.70 12.11
N ALA A 310 29.98 6.03 11.13
CA ALA A 310 29.98 7.31 10.44
C ALA A 310 28.55 7.79 10.15
N TYR A 311 28.43 9.12 10.04
CA TYR A 311 27.28 9.80 9.49
C TYR A 311 27.76 10.69 8.36
N LEU A 312 26.97 10.79 7.29
CA LEU A 312 27.17 11.77 6.23
C LEU A 312 25.80 12.26 5.77
N THR A 313 25.61 13.57 5.72
CA THR A 313 24.38 14.18 5.22
C THR A 313 24.56 14.74 3.82
N SER A 314 23.44 15.00 3.14
CA SER A 314 23.43 15.70 1.85
C SER A 314 24.05 17.10 1.86
N GLU A 315 24.25 17.67 3.04
CA GLU A 315 24.86 18.98 3.26
C GLU A 315 26.34 18.86 3.70
N GLY A 316 26.93 17.67 3.56
CA GLY A 316 28.31 17.38 3.97
C GLY A 316 28.53 17.33 5.47
N LYS A 317 27.46 17.26 6.28
CA LYS A 317 27.55 17.21 7.74
C LYS A 317 27.84 15.80 8.23
N THR A 318 28.52 15.71 9.37
CA THR A 318 28.99 14.46 9.95
C THR A 318 28.42 14.25 11.35
N ARG A 319 28.89 13.21 12.05
CA ARG A 319 28.54 12.98 13.46
C ARG A 319 28.75 14.20 14.34
N LYS A 320 29.81 14.99 14.07
CA LYS A 320 30.23 16.12 14.90
C LYS A 320 29.30 17.33 14.80
N ASP A 321 28.72 17.55 13.62
CA ASP A 321 28.02 18.80 13.29
C ASP A 321 26.67 18.62 12.57
N GLY A 322 26.21 17.37 12.43
CA GLY A 322 24.93 17.04 11.78
C GLY A 322 23.70 17.12 12.68
N HIS A 323 23.86 17.06 14.01
CA HIS A 323 22.71 17.10 14.92
C HIS A 323 21.95 18.44 14.82
N ALA A 324 20.61 18.36 14.78
CA ALA A 324 19.69 19.50 14.71
C ALA A 324 19.80 20.31 13.41
N THR A 325 20.53 19.79 12.42
CA THR A 325 20.56 20.33 11.06
C THR A 325 19.50 19.65 10.20
N ARG A 326 19.36 20.11 8.96
CA ARG A 326 18.40 19.61 7.97
C ARG A 326 19.18 19.14 6.74
N ALA A 327 18.78 18.01 6.18
CA ALA A 327 19.38 17.45 4.99
C ALA A 327 18.33 16.62 4.24
N ARG A 328 18.39 16.59 2.91
CA ARG A 328 17.44 15.81 2.09
C ARG A 328 17.66 14.30 2.23
N TRP A 329 18.87 13.91 2.65
CA TRP A 329 19.19 12.56 3.09
C TRP A 329 20.30 12.54 4.14
N CYS A 330 20.35 11.46 4.92
CA CYS A 330 21.43 11.15 5.87
C CYS A 330 21.81 9.67 5.75
N ASP A 331 23.08 9.41 5.47
CA ASP A 331 23.68 8.09 5.58
C ASP A 331 24.14 7.84 7.02
N THR A 332 23.91 6.60 7.45
CA THR A 332 24.49 6.06 8.67
C THR A 332 25.15 4.74 8.32
N ALA A 333 26.42 4.60 8.67
CA ALA A 333 27.20 3.42 8.31
C ALA A 333 28.10 2.99 9.46
N GLY A 334 28.47 1.72 9.48
CA GLY A 334 29.44 1.18 10.40
C GLY A 334 30.02 -0.16 9.97
N VAL A 335 30.95 -0.67 10.76
CA VAL A 335 31.63 -1.94 10.48
C VAL A 335 30.88 -3.09 11.15
N SER A 336 30.45 -4.06 10.36
CA SER A 336 29.91 -5.35 10.82
C SER A 336 30.58 -6.47 10.01
N ASP A 337 31.00 -7.54 10.69
CA ASP A 337 31.77 -8.64 10.08
C ASP A 337 33.02 -8.14 9.32
N GLY A 338 33.70 -7.14 9.89
CA GLY A 338 34.93 -6.56 9.34
C GLY A 338 34.75 -5.70 8.09
N LYS A 339 33.51 -5.45 7.63
CA LYS A 339 33.22 -4.64 6.44
C LYS A 339 32.28 -3.49 6.76
N TRP A 340 32.45 -2.36 6.07
CA TRP A 340 31.51 -1.25 6.11
C TRP A 340 30.17 -1.66 5.51
N LYS A 341 29.08 -1.24 6.15
CA LYS A 341 27.70 -1.40 5.72
C LYS A 341 26.93 -0.16 6.15
N GLY A 342 25.86 0.17 5.46
CA GLY A 342 25.10 1.37 5.79
C GLY A 342 23.64 1.33 5.42
N ILE A 343 22.94 2.34 5.89
CA ILE A 343 21.59 2.69 5.52
C ILE A 343 21.49 4.20 5.37
N THR A 344 21.09 4.63 4.18
CA THR A 344 20.77 6.02 3.88
C THR A 344 19.28 6.24 3.97
N PHE A 345 18.88 7.24 4.75
CA PHE A 345 17.50 7.67 4.92
C PHE A 345 17.23 8.86 4.01
N PHE A 346 16.28 8.72 3.08
CA PHE A 346 15.83 9.77 2.18
C PHE A 346 14.53 10.39 2.70
N SER A 347 14.51 11.72 2.84
CA SER A 347 13.28 12.48 3.12
C SER A 347 12.59 12.88 1.81
N ASN A 348 11.27 12.78 1.78
CA ASN A 348 10.48 13.19 0.62
C ASN A 348 10.11 14.70 0.68
N PRO A 349 10.19 15.44 -0.44
CA PRO A 349 9.80 16.85 -0.50
C PRO A 349 8.37 17.18 -0.05
N GLN A 350 7.46 16.21 -0.08
CA GLN A 350 6.07 16.38 0.37
C GLN A 350 5.88 16.22 1.88
N ASN A 351 6.92 15.89 2.64
CA ASN A 351 6.81 15.76 4.09
C ASN A 351 6.65 17.13 4.75
N PHE A 352 5.90 17.15 5.85
CA PHE A 352 5.77 18.34 6.68
C PHE A 352 7.16 18.78 7.17
N ARG A 353 7.50 20.05 6.93
CA ARG A 353 8.82 20.64 7.27
C ARG A 353 10.00 19.96 6.57
N HIS A 354 9.82 19.41 5.38
CA HIS A 354 10.95 18.92 4.57
C HIS A 354 11.98 20.03 4.27
N PRO A 355 13.29 19.71 4.24
CA PRO A 355 13.88 18.50 4.83
C PRO A 355 13.75 18.55 6.35
N GLU A 356 13.24 17.49 7.00
CA GLU A 356 13.00 17.54 8.45
C GLU A 356 14.31 17.71 9.22
N ALA A 357 14.23 18.27 10.44
CA ALA A 357 15.40 18.35 11.30
C ALA A 357 15.82 16.94 11.75
N MET A 358 17.13 16.71 11.86
CA MET A 358 17.69 15.40 12.20
C MET A 358 18.16 15.33 13.65
N ARG A 359 17.74 14.29 14.36
CA ARG A 359 18.39 13.86 15.58
C ARG A 359 19.46 12.81 15.25
N ILE A 360 20.71 13.26 15.27
CA ILE A 360 21.91 12.43 15.24
C ILE A 360 22.57 12.49 16.63
N TRP A 361 23.24 11.42 17.04
CA TRP A 361 23.99 11.39 18.29
C TRP A 361 25.46 11.79 18.08
N PRO A 362 25.89 12.93 18.63
CA PRO A 362 27.24 13.44 18.41
C PRO A 362 28.32 12.69 19.21
N GLY A 363 27.93 12.00 20.30
CA GLY A 363 28.87 11.25 21.14
C GLY A 363 29.40 10.02 20.43
N PHE A 364 30.71 9.79 20.53
CA PHE A 364 31.39 8.67 19.89
C PHE A 364 31.18 7.34 20.62
N ASP A 365 31.02 7.36 21.95
CA ASP A 365 30.86 6.12 22.74
C ASP A 365 29.50 5.44 22.57
N GLN A 366 28.54 6.14 21.96
CA GLN A 366 27.19 5.65 21.78
C GLN A 366 27.05 4.92 20.43
N GLU A 367 26.13 3.96 20.39
CA GLU A 367 25.68 3.34 19.15
C GLU A 367 25.06 4.39 18.22
N VAL A 368 25.11 4.13 16.92
CA VAL A 368 24.44 4.98 15.93
C VAL A 368 22.94 5.04 16.22
N PHE A 369 22.44 6.27 16.34
CA PHE A 369 21.04 6.62 16.44
C PHE A 369 20.70 7.70 15.41
N PHE A 370 19.55 7.56 14.75
CA PHE A 370 19.05 8.53 13.79
C PHE A 370 17.55 8.73 13.99
N ASN A 371 17.07 9.97 13.83
CA ASN A 371 15.65 10.26 13.81
C ASN A 371 15.32 11.49 12.94
N TRP A 372 14.27 11.39 12.11
CA TRP A 372 13.62 12.55 11.50
C TRP A 372 12.66 13.18 12.52
N ALA A 373 13.01 14.36 13.03
CA ALA A 373 12.38 15.05 14.15
C ALA A 373 11.75 16.39 13.72
N PRO A 374 10.63 16.39 12.98
CA PRO A 374 10.01 17.63 12.47
C PRO A 374 9.64 18.63 13.58
N GLU A 375 9.30 18.17 14.78
CA GLU A 375 8.95 18.99 15.96
C GLU A 375 10.13 19.78 16.54
N GLN A 376 11.38 19.47 16.15
CA GLN A 376 12.55 20.22 16.63
C GLN A 376 12.54 21.68 16.22
N THR A 377 11.82 22.03 15.15
CA THR A 377 11.74 23.42 14.67
C THR A 377 10.48 24.15 15.09
N GLY A 378 9.69 23.58 16.00
CA GLY A 378 8.52 24.24 16.60
C GLY A 378 7.41 23.27 16.94
N ASP A 379 6.41 23.75 17.67
CA ASP A 379 5.24 22.94 18.03
C ASP A 379 4.52 22.42 16.77
N PHE A 380 3.89 21.26 16.90
CA PHE A 380 3.13 20.62 15.84
C PHE A 380 1.87 20.00 16.43
N GLU A 381 0.70 20.41 15.92
CA GLU A 381 -0.59 19.94 16.42
C GLU A 381 -1.24 18.98 15.42
N MET A 382 -1.53 17.76 15.87
CA MET A 382 -2.32 16.78 15.12
C MET A 382 -3.79 16.89 15.50
N LYS A 383 -4.56 17.58 14.66
CA LYS A 383 -5.99 17.85 14.90
C LYS A 383 -6.87 16.62 14.60
N PRO A 384 -8.00 16.44 15.32
CA PRO A 384 -8.98 15.39 15.05
C PRO A 384 -9.36 15.34 13.56
N GLY A 385 -9.39 14.13 13.01
CA GLY A 385 -9.80 13.89 11.63
C GLY A 385 -8.81 14.38 10.57
N ARG A 386 -7.59 14.80 10.92
CA ARG A 386 -6.56 15.18 9.94
C ARG A 386 -5.50 14.09 9.81
N ASP A 387 -5.17 13.75 8.57
CA ASP A 387 -4.09 12.83 8.25
C ASP A 387 -2.76 13.58 8.14
N HIS A 388 -1.71 13.03 8.73
CA HIS A 388 -0.33 13.48 8.62
C HIS A 388 0.47 12.34 7.99
N LYS A 389 1.13 12.63 6.86
CA LYS A 389 1.87 11.63 6.09
C LYS A 389 3.36 11.93 6.14
N PHE A 390 4.13 10.92 6.50
CA PHE A 390 5.58 10.93 6.52
C PHE A 390 6.08 9.85 5.56
N ARG A 391 6.95 10.22 4.63
CA ARG A 391 7.39 9.36 3.53
C ARG A 391 8.91 9.31 3.52
N TYR A 392 9.47 8.11 3.62
CA TYR A 392 10.90 7.87 3.58
C TYR A 392 11.25 6.73 2.61
N ARG A 393 12.42 6.84 1.99
CA ARG A 393 13.05 5.73 1.25
C ARG A 393 14.36 5.38 1.94
N MET A 394 14.64 4.10 2.03
CA MET A 394 15.84 3.55 2.63
C MET A 394 16.68 2.88 1.54
N PHE A 395 17.93 3.29 1.48
CA PHE A 395 18.97 2.66 0.67
C PHE A 395 19.92 1.94 1.61
N VAL A 396 19.77 0.61 1.70
CA VAL A 396 20.66 -0.24 2.51
C VAL A 396 21.79 -0.71 1.61
N HIS A 397 23.03 -0.52 2.00
CA HIS A 397 24.18 -0.75 1.12
C HIS A 397 25.32 -1.49 1.82
N GLU A 398 26.07 -2.24 1.01
CA GLU A 398 27.38 -2.76 1.37
C GLU A 398 28.44 -1.71 1.06
N GLY A 399 29.44 -1.58 1.94
CA GLY A 399 30.48 -0.57 1.83
C GLY A 399 30.08 0.78 2.43
N LYS A 400 30.80 1.81 2.02
CA LYS A 400 30.40 3.22 2.22
C LYS A 400 29.59 3.66 1.00
N ILE A 401 28.79 4.70 1.17
CA ILE A 401 27.98 5.21 0.06
C ILE A 401 28.83 5.66 -1.12
N ASP A 402 28.28 5.43 -2.31
CA ASP A 402 28.64 6.12 -3.53
C ASP A 402 27.76 7.38 -3.62
N MET A 403 28.39 8.55 -3.71
CA MET A 403 27.68 9.83 -3.68
C MET A 403 26.79 10.02 -4.91
N ASP A 404 27.29 9.72 -6.11
CA ASP A 404 26.55 9.93 -7.36
C ASP A 404 25.33 9.01 -7.42
N LYS A 405 25.49 7.74 -7.00
CA LYS A 405 24.37 6.80 -6.87
C LYS A 405 23.38 7.24 -5.81
N THR A 406 23.85 7.72 -4.66
CA THR A 406 22.97 8.18 -3.56
C THR A 406 22.12 9.37 -4.02
N GLU A 407 22.72 10.33 -4.71
CA GLU A 407 22.01 11.46 -5.30
C GLU A 407 21.02 11.03 -6.39
N GLN A 408 21.43 10.11 -7.26
CA GLN A 408 20.55 9.57 -8.30
C GLN A 408 19.31 8.90 -7.67
N LEU A 409 19.49 8.06 -6.65
CA LEU A 409 18.38 7.39 -5.96
C LEU A 409 17.47 8.35 -5.19
N TRP A 410 18.04 9.42 -4.61
CA TRP A 410 17.24 10.47 -3.99
C TRP A 410 16.42 11.23 -5.03
N ASN A 411 17.01 11.60 -6.17
CA ASN A 411 16.29 12.27 -7.26
C ASN A 411 15.17 11.38 -7.85
N ASP A 412 15.38 10.06 -7.96
CA ASP A 412 14.34 9.11 -8.34
C ASP A 412 13.15 9.10 -7.37
N TYR A 413 13.43 9.28 -6.08
CA TYR A 413 12.40 9.28 -5.05
C TYR A 413 11.70 10.63 -4.89
N ALA A 414 12.46 11.72 -4.94
CA ALA A 414 11.97 13.09 -4.77
C ALA A 414 11.26 13.61 -6.03
N HIS A 415 11.71 13.18 -7.20
CA HIS A 415 11.25 13.61 -8.52
C HIS A 415 10.96 12.38 -9.39
N PRO A 416 9.92 11.58 -9.09
CA PRO A 416 9.59 10.40 -9.87
C PRO A 416 9.30 10.74 -11.33
N PRO A 417 9.55 9.81 -12.28
CA PRO A 417 9.28 10.06 -13.69
C PRO A 417 7.80 10.35 -13.93
N LYS A 418 7.52 11.18 -14.95
CA LYS A 418 6.14 11.53 -15.32
C LYS A 418 5.55 10.38 -16.13
N ILE A 419 4.32 9.99 -15.78
CA ILE A 419 3.64 8.88 -16.45
C ILE A 419 2.30 9.38 -17.00
N GLU A 420 2.07 9.12 -18.27
CA GLU A 420 0.83 9.41 -18.98
C GLU A 420 0.18 8.08 -19.38
N ILE A 421 -1.14 7.99 -19.21
CA ILE A 421 -1.93 6.82 -19.60
C ILE A 421 -3.04 7.24 -20.55
N GLU A 422 -3.11 6.55 -21.67
CA GLU A 422 -4.12 6.70 -22.71
C GLU A 422 -4.93 5.40 -22.71
N THR A 423 -6.18 5.44 -22.23
CA THR A 423 -7.07 4.29 -22.27
C THR A 423 -7.46 3.99 -23.71
N ALA A 424 -7.38 2.73 -24.11
CA ALA A 424 -7.97 2.27 -25.36
C ALA A 424 -9.50 2.14 -25.19
N ASP A 425 -10.24 2.23 -26.29
CA ASP A 425 -11.65 1.86 -26.31
C ASP A 425 -11.78 0.35 -26.03
N SER A 426 -12.01 0.00 -24.77
CA SER A 426 -12.06 -1.39 -24.31
C SER A 426 -13.47 -1.96 -24.46
N GLY A 427 -13.87 -2.28 -25.70
CA GLY A 427 -15.07 -3.05 -26.02
C GLY A 427 -16.34 -2.63 -25.24
N ASP A 428 -16.87 -3.54 -24.42
CA ASP A 428 -18.16 -3.44 -23.73
C ASP A 428 -18.14 -2.70 -22.38
N ALA A 429 -16.96 -2.30 -21.88
CA ALA A 429 -16.87 -1.62 -20.59
C ALA A 429 -17.41 -0.18 -20.68
N VAL A 430 -18.31 0.16 -19.77
CA VAL A 430 -18.95 1.48 -19.67
C VAL A 430 -18.40 2.25 -18.48
N MET A 431 -17.78 3.40 -18.75
CA MET A 431 -17.38 4.36 -17.71
C MET A 431 -18.60 5.13 -17.20
N LEU A 432 -19.31 4.55 -16.22
CA LEU A 432 -20.49 5.18 -15.61
C LEU A 432 -20.18 6.55 -14.98
N TYR A 433 -18.98 6.73 -14.43
CA TYR A 433 -18.52 8.03 -13.94
C TYR A 433 -17.00 8.14 -13.80
N GLY A 434 -16.36 8.85 -14.74
CA GLY A 434 -14.94 9.23 -14.70
C GLY A 434 -14.67 10.63 -14.11
N GLY A 435 -15.69 11.29 -13.53
CA GLY A 435 -15.57 12.66 -12.99
C GLY A 435 -16.09 13.77 -13.91
N ALA A 436 -16.57 13.44 -15.12
CA ALA A 436 -16.91 14.40 -16.17
C ALA A 436 -18.35 14.93 -16.13
N ASP A 437 -19.38 14.10 -15.93
CA ASP A 437 -20.80 14.49 -15.82
C ASP A 437 -21.68 13.31 -15.34
N PHE A 438 -22.99 13.52 -15.22
CA PHE A 438 -23.97 12.49 -14.83
C PHE A 438 -24.68 11.85 -16.05
N SER A 439 -24.07 11.84 -17.23
CA SER A 439 -24.71 11.40 -18.50
C SER A 439 -25.29 9.99 -18.45
N HIS A 440 -24.68 9.07 -17.70
CA HIS A 440 -25.15 7.69 -17.52
C HIS A 440 -26.22 7.51 -16.43
N TRP A 441 -26.63 8.59 -15.74
CA TRP A 441 -27.46 8.53 -14.53
C TRP A 441 -28.81 9.22 -14.71
N THR A 442 -29.79 8.78 -13.93
CA THR A 442 -31.15 9.36 -13.86
C THR A 442 -31.73 9.22 -12.46
N THR A 443 -32.75 10.01 -12.14
CA THR A 443 -33.57 9.86 -10.91
C THR A 443 -34.64 8.77 -11.07
N GLY A 444 -34.83 8.22 -12.27
CA GLY A 444 -35.97 7.35 -12.60
C GLY A 444 -37.28 8.08 -12.82
N SER A 445 -37.21 9.40 -12.94
CA SER A 445 -38.32 10.30 -13.24
C SER A 445 -37.76 11.47 -14.08
N ASP A 446 -38.62 12.37 -14.52
CA ASP A 446 -38.19 13.56 -15.28
C ASP A 446 -37.48 14.62 -14.43
N LYS A 447 -37.29 14.36 -13.12
CA LYS A 447 -36.56 15.25 -12.23
C LYS A 447 -35.06 15.25 -12.55
N LYS A 448 -34.47 16.44 -12.53
CA LYS A 448 -33.01 16.63 -12.59
C LYS A 448 -32.34 15.98 -11.37
N ILE A 449 -31.12 15.47 -11.58
CA ILE A 449 -30.27 14.95 -10.52
C ILE A 449 -29.88 16.10 -9.59
N GLY A 450 -30.19 15.96 -8.30
CA GLY A 450 -29.85 16.95 -7.28
C GLY A 450 -28.48 16.73 -6.60
N TRP A 451 -27.75 15.68 -6.99
CA TRP A 451 -26.40 15.42 -6.47
C TRP A 451 -25.41 16.44 -7.03
N ALA A 452 -24.41 16.82 -6.23
CA ALA A 452 -23.40 17.79 -6.60
C ALA A 452 -22.16 17.12 -7.20
N ARG A 453 -21.32 17.90 -7.87
CA ARG A 453 -19.96 17.50 -8.25
C ARG A 453 -18.94 18.22 -7.38
N VAL A 454 -17.99 17.47 -6.85
CA VAL A 454 -16.89 18.00 -6.02
C VAL A 454 -15.58 17.38 -6.52
N GLY A 455 -14.78 18.16 -7.24
CA GLY A 455 -13.62 17.64 -7.96
C GLY A 455 -14.04 16.60 -8.99
N ASN A 456 -13.44 15.42 -8.93
CA ASN A 456 -13.77 14.27 -9.79
C ASN A 456 -14.83 13.33 -9.18
N ALA A 457 -15.55 13.74 -8.13
CA ALA A 457 -16.51 12.92 -7.42
C ALA A 457 -17.94 13.44 -7.53
N MET A 458 -18.89 12.51 -7.57
CA MET A 458 -20.29 12.78 -7.21
C MET A 458 -20.38 12.96 -5.70
N LYS A 459 -21.15 13.94 -5.24
CA LYS A 459 -21.49 14.15 -3.82
C LYS A 459 -23.00 14.05 -3.64
N ILE A 460 -23.44 13.17 -2.76
CA ILE A 460 -24.84 13.08 -2.33
C ILE A 460 -25.20 14.40 -1.63
N VAL A 461 -26.28 15.03 -2.09
CA VAL A 461 -26.94 16.13 -1.37
C VAL A 461 -28.13 15.52 -0.61
N PRO A 462 -28.14 15.53 0.74
CA PRO A 462 -29.22 14.91 1.51
C PRO A 462 -30.61 15.41 1.10
N GLY A 463 -31.58 14.51 0.95
CA GLY A 463 -32.94 14.80 0.51
C GLY A 463 -33.10 15.00 -1.01
N SER A 464 -32.03 14.88 -1.80
CA SER A 464 -32.11 14.97 -3.26
C SER A 464 -32.60 13.69 -3.95
N GLY A 465 -32.77 12.59 -3.20
CA GLY A 465 -33.18 11.30 -3.72
C GLY A 465 -32.03 10.48 -4.31
N SER A 466 -32.29 9.18 -4.48
CA SER A 466 -31.34 8.23 -5.07
C SER A 466 -31.22 8.43 -6.58
N ILE A 467 -30.09 8.01 -7.15
CA ILE A 467 -29.87 7.98 -8.60
C ILE A 467 -29.61 6.55 -9.06
N MET A 468 -29.86 6.27 -10.34
CA MET A 468 -29.55 4.98 -10.93
C MET A 468 -29.07 5.12 -12.36
N THR A 469 -28.41 4.08 -12.87
CA THR A 469 -27.98 4.02 -14.26
C THR A 469 -29.17 4.09 -15.21
N LYS A 470 -28.99 4.72 -16.37
CA LYS A 470 -29.99 4.69 -17.46
C LYS A 470 -30.05 3.33 -18.14
N GLN A 471 -28.92 2.64 -18.20
CA GLN A 471 -28.78 1.30 -18.75
C GLN A 471 -29.09 0.26 -17.68
N ASP A 472 -29.74 -0.82 -18.09
CA ASP A 472 -29.99 -2.02 -17.31
C ASP A 472 -28.90 -3.07 -17.59
N PHE A 473 -28.58 -3.88 -16.59
CA PHE A 473 -27.51 -4.88 -16.66
C PHE A 473 -28.00 -6.27 -16.21
N THR A 474 -27.43 -7.32 -16.81
CA THR A 474 -27.57 -8.72 -16.40
C THR A 474 -26.35 -9.15 -15.58
N ASP A 475 -25.44 -9.90 -16.19
CA ASP A 475 -24.19 -10.37 -15.64
C ASP A 475 -23.12 -9.31 -15.93
N PHE A 476 -22.31 -8.99 -14.93
CA PHE A 476 -21.28 -7.97 -15.07
C PHE A 476 -20.17 -8.12 -14.04
N ARG A 477 -19.06 -7.43 -14.31
CA ARG A 477 -18.10 -7.01 -13.30
C ARG A 477 -18.07 -5.49 -13.20
N MET A 478 -17.81 -4.96 -12.01
CA MET A 478 -17.93 -3.53 -11.71
C MET A 478 -16.87 -3.08 -10.70
N HIS A 479 -16.39 -1.85 -10.88
CA HIS A 479 -15.63 -1.12 -9.86
C HIS A 479 -16.40 0.13 -9.45
N ILE A 480 -16.35 0.46 -8.16
CA ILE A 480 -16.88 1.70 -7.62
C ILE A 480 -16.06 2.15 -6.42
N GLU A 481 -15.64 3.41 -6.42
CA GLU A 481 -15.06 4.04 -5.24
C GLU A 481 -16.10 4.88 -4.50
N PHE A 482 -16.10 4.78 -3.17
CA PHE A 482 -16.99 5.53 -2.30
C PHE A 482 -16.26 6.11 -1.08
N LYS A 483 -16.83 7.14 -0.47
CA LYS A 483 -16.31 7.75 0.74
C LYS A 483 -17.47 8.15 1.66
N THR A 484 -17.39 7.75 2.91
CA THR A 484 -18.34 8.14 3.96
C THR A 484 -17.90 9.46 4.62
N PRO A 485 -18.84 10.28 5.13
CA PRO A 485 -18.52 11.52 5.82
C PRO A 485 -17.94 11.25 7.21
N GLN A 486 -17.10 12.17 7.70
CA GLN A 486 -16.75 12.22 9.11
C GLN A 486 -17.92 12.85 9.87
N LEU A 487 -18.65 12.05 10.64
CA LEU A 487 -19.77 12.50 11.45
C LEU A 487 -19.38 12.63 12.94
N PRO A 488 -20.13 13.42 13.73
CA PRO A 488 -19.90 13.54 15.15
C PRO A 488 -19.93 12.18 15.89
N PRO A 489 -19.14 12.01 16.96
CA PRO A 489 -19.10 10.78 17.73
C PRO A 489 -20.38 10.43 18.49
N ASN A 490 -21.48 11.15 18.39
CA ASN A 490 -22.77 10.70 18.92
C ASN A 490 -23.70 10.11 17.84
N VAL A 491 -23.35 10.24 16.55
CA VAL A 491 -24.10 9.63 15.46
C VAL A 491 -23.75 8.14 15.37
N ARG A 492 -24.76 7.28 15.38
CA ARG A 492 -24.61 5.82 15.48
C ARG A 492 -25.59 5.07 14.58
N GLY A 493 -25.30 3.78 14.38
CA GLY A 493 -26.14 2.87 13.61
C GLY A 493 -26.37 3.35 12.18
N GLN A 494 -27.57 3.12 11.65
CA GLN A 494 -27.94 3.42 10.27
C GLN A 494 -28.01 4.92 9.92
N GLY A 495 -27.81 5.81 10.88
CA GLY A 495 -27.66 7.24 10.63
C GLY A 495 -26.22 7.67 10.33
N ARG A 496 -25.25 6.75 10.42
CA ARG A 496 -23.82 7.09 10.39
C ARG A 496 -23.24 6.95 8.97
N GLY A 497 -23.59 7.89 8.09
CA GLY A 497 -23.03 7.95 6.74
C GLY A 497 -23.57 6.86 5.79
N ASN A 498 -24.87 6.57 5.91
CA ASN A 498 -25.53 5.46 5.22
C ASN A 498 -25.79 5.76 3.73
N SER A 499 -25.51 4.78 2.90
CA SER A 499 -25.82 4.69 1.47
C SER A 499 -25.78 3.21 1.07
N GLY A 500 -25.84 2.90 -0.22
CA GLY A 500 -25.77 1.52 -0.69
C GLY A 500 -25.68 1.43 -2.20
N VAL A 501 -25.04 0.36 -2.68
CA VAL A 501 -24.99 0.00 -4.09
C VAL A 501 -26.02 -1.10 -4.32
N TYR A 502 -27.13 -0.73 -4.96
CA TYR A 502 -28.20 -1.65 -5.31
C TYR A 502 -28.00 -2.19 -6.72
N ILE A 503 -27.64 -3.46 -6.82
CA ILE A 503 -27.51 -4.21 -8.07
C ILE A 503 -28.89 -4.61 -8.58
N GLN A 504 -29.17 -4.28 -9.84
CA GLN A 504 -30.47 -4.44 -10.50
C GLN A 504 -31.65 -3.80 -9.73
N ARG A 505 -31.37 -2.83 -8.84
CA ARG A 505 -32.32 -2.29 -7.85
C ARG A 505 -32.94 -3.35 -6.92
N ARG A 506 -32.27 -4.50 -6.74
CA ARG A 506 -32.75 -5.67 -5.98
C ARG A 506 -31.85 -6.01 -4.79
N TYR A 507 -30.54 -6.02 -5.02
CA TYR A 507 -29.56 -6.52 -4.05
C TYR A 507 -28.59 -5.42 -3.65
N GLU A 508 -28.49 -5.14 -2.35
CA GLU A 508 -27.77 -4.02 -1.76
C GLU A 508 -26.47 -4.52 -1.16
N VAL A 509 -25.36 -4.02 -1.70
CA VAL A 509 -24.07 -4.02 -1.02
C VAL A 509 -24.02 -2.74 -0.18
N GLN A 510 -24.05 -2.91 1.13
CA GLN A 510 -24.26 -1.81 2.08
C GLN A 510 -23.08 -0.84 2.14
N ILE A 511 -23.34 0.47 2.27
CA ILE A 511 -22.31 1.48 2.58
C ILE A 511 -22.65 2.16 3.90
N LEU A 512 -21.72 2.13 4.85
CA LEU A 512 -21.89 2.77 6.16
C LEU A 512 -20.52 3.13 6.75
N ASP A 513 -20.45 4.14 7.63
CA ASP A 513 -19.25 4.32 8.47
C ASP A 513 -19.26 3.28 9.60
N SER A 514 -18.72 2.10 9.27
CA SER A 514 -18.54 0.96 10.17
C SER A 514 -17.08 0.80 10.59
N PHE A 515 -16.23 1.83 10.48
CA PHE A 515 -14.80 1.70 10.79
C PHE A 515 -14.55 1.24 12.23
N GLY A 516 -13.80 0.14 12.39
CA GLY A 516 -13.45 -0.43 13.69
C GLY A 516 -14.59 -1.18 14.41
N MET A 517 -15.69 -1.48 13.71
CA MET A 517 -16.83 -2.22 14.27
C MET A 517 -16.78 -3.71 13.89
N GLU A 518 -17.45 -4.57 14.66
CA GLU A 518 -17.65 -5.97 14.25
C GLU A 518 -18.51 -6.04 12.96
N PRO A 519 -18.17 -6.91 12.01
CA PRO A 519 -18.98 -7.10 10.81
C PRO A 519 -20.37 -7.64 11.19
N LYS A 520 -21.43 -7.00 10.70
CA LYS A 520 -22.82 -7.45 10.88
C LYS A 520 -23.59 -7.33 9.57
N TYR A 521 -24.74 -8.00 9.50
CA TYR A 521 -25.58 -8.07 8.31
C TYR A 521 -26.16 -6.72 7.87
N ASN A 522 -25.98 -5.64 8.64
CA ASN A 522 -26.44 -4.29 8.32
C ASN A 522 -25.32 -3.24 8.37
N GLU A 523 -24.06 -3.69 8.44
CA GLU A 523 -22.86 -2.85 8.45
C GLU A 523 -22.25 -2.79 7.04
N CYS A 524 -21.30 -1.88 6.84
CA CYS A 524 -20.66 -1.66 5.55
C CYS A 524 -20.10 -2.96 4.96
N GLY A 525 -20.38 -3.20 3.69
CA GLY A 525 -19.98 -4.40 2.95
C GLY A 525 -20.94 -5.57 3.09
N SER A 526 -21.94 -5.51 3.97
CA SER A 526 -22.95 -6.57 4.05
C SER A 526 -23.81 -6.66 2.78
N LEU A 527 -24.27 -7.88 2.50
CA LEU A 527 -25.45 -8.08 1.67
C LEU A 527 -26.64 -7.79 2.59
N TYR A 528 -27.21 -6.60 2.46
CA TYR A 528 -27.94 -5.96 3.56
C TYR A 528 -29.11 -6.80 4.10
N ARG A 529 -29.12 -7.03 5.42
CA ARG A 529 -30.04 -7.92 6.16
C ARG A 529 -30.10 -9.37 5.69
N PHE A 530 -29.16 -9.79 4.86
CA PHE A 530 -29.00 -11.16 4.42
C PHE A 530 -27.73 -11.79 5.02
N ARG A 531 -26.56 -11.19 4.77
CA ARG A 531 -25.26 -11.76 5.16
C ARG A 531 -24.26 -10.68 5.60
N PRO A 532 -23.61 -10.80 6.78
CA PRO A 532 -22.48 -9.94 7.14
C PRO A 532 -21.29 -10.17 6.18
N PRO A 533 -20.41 -9.18 5.94
CA PRO A 533 -19.15 -9.43 5.26
C PRO A 533 -18.29 -10.39 6.12
N ASP A 534 -17.47 -11.21 5.48
CA ASP A 534 -16.59 -12.16 6.19
C ASP A 534 -15.60 -11.43 7.13
N GLN A 535 -15.26 -10.18 6.80
CA GLN A 535 -14.42 -9.32 7.62
C GLN A 535 -14.72 -7.83 7.41
N ASN A 536 -14.52 -7.02 8.46
CA ASN A 536 -14.58 -5.57 8.35
C ASN A 536 -13.23 -4.99 7.90
N VAL A 537 -13.19 -4.51 6.68
CA VAL A 537 -12.02 -3.87 6.05
C VAL A 537 -12.24 -2.40 5.76
N CYS A 538 -13.20 -1.78 6.48
CA CYS A 538 -13.43 -0.36 6.36
C CYS A 538 -12.16 0.43 6.66
N ARG A 539 -11.94 1.48 5.88
CA ARG A 539 -11.07 2.60 6.20
C ARG A 539 -11.87 3.61 7.01
N MET A 540 -11.15 4.51 7.67
CA MET A 540 -11.76 5.60 8.44
C MET A 540 -12.68 6.49 7.57
N PRO A 541 -13.71 7.09 8.17
CA PRO A 541 -14.53 8.07 7.47
C PRO A 541 -13.69 9.22 6.92
N GLY A 542 -14.08 9.72 5.74
CA GLY A 542 -13.32 10.69 4.97
C GLY A 542 -12.22 10.09 4.10
N ARG A 543 -11.96 8.78 4.16
CA ARG A 543 -11.07 8.08 3.22
C ARG A 543 -11.87 7.37 2.14
N TRP A 544 -11.30 7.35 0.93
CA TRP A 544 -11.87 6.59 -0.17
C TRP A 544 -11.69 5.08 0.05
N GLN A 545 -12.74 4.36 -0.31
CA GLN A 545 -12.88 2.91 -0.27
C GLN A 545 -13.31 2.43 -1.65
N SER A 546 -13.11 1.15 -1.97
CA SER A 546 -13.58 0.55 -3.21
C SER A 546 -14.47 -0.67 -2.95
N TYR A 547 -15.48 -0.86 -3.80
CA TYR A 547 -16.03 -2.17 -4.08
C TYR A 547 -15.66 -2.60 -5.49
N ASP A 548 -15.26 -3.85 -5.57
CA ASP A 548 -15.04 -4.60 -6.80
C ASP A 548 -16.05 -5.75 -6.77
N ILE A 549 -16.91 -5.83 -7.78
CA ILE A 549 -18.09 -6.71 -7.76
C ILE A 549 -18.10 -7.56 -9.03
N ILE A 550 -18.29 -8.86 -8.86
CA ILE A 550 -18.71 -9.77 -9.94
C ILE A 550 -20.11 -10.24 -9.61
N PHE A 551 -21.03 -10.08 -10.56
CA PHE A 551 -22.43 -10.43 -10.39
C PHE A 551 -22.92 -11.28 -11.55
N HIS A 552 -23.57 -12.39 -11.21
CA HIS A 552 -24.34 -13.22 -12.14
C HIS A 552 -25.81 -13.11 -11.78
N ALA A 553 -26.64 -12.70 -12.74
CA ALA A 553 -28.06 -12.51 -12.54
C ALA A 553 -28.78 -13.84 -12.23
N ALA A 554 -29.91 -13.74 -11.52
CA ALA A 554 -30.81 -14.87 -11.33
C ALA A 554 -31.37 -15.31 -12.69
N LYS A 555 -31.54 -16.62 -12.90
CA LYS A 555 -32.14 -17.18 -14.12
C LYS A 555 -33.60 -17.54 -13.86
N PHE A 556 -34.44 -17.30 -14.85
CA PHE A 556 -35.87 -17.52 -14.79
C PHE A 556 -36.35 -18.36 -15.98
N ASP A 557 -37.35 -19.21 -15.74
CA ASP A 557 -38.21 -19.80 -16.77
C ASP A 557 -39.59 -19.15 -16.67
N GLY A 558 -39.92 -18.31 -17.64
CA GLY A 558 -41.03 -17.36 -17.51
C GLY A 558 -40.85 -16.45 -16.29
N ASN A 559 -41.74 -16.57 -15.30
CA ASN A 559 -41.70 -15.82 -14.05
C ASN A 559 -41.16 -16.64 -12.86
N GLU A 560 -40.86 -17.92 -13.07
CA GLU A 560 -40.34 -18.80 -12.02
C GLU A 560 -38.81 -18.74 -11.99
N ARG A 561 -38.23 -18.48 -10.81
CA ARG A 561 -36.78 -18.45 -10.66
C ARG A 561 -36.23 -19.88 -10.64
N VAL A 562 -35.37 -20.20 -11.61
CA VAL A 562 -34.70 -21.51 -11.73
C VAL A 562 -33.26 -21.51 -11.22
N LYS A 563 -32.63 -20.33 -11.07
CA LYS A 563 -31.31 -20.18 -10.44
C LYS A 563 -31.18 -18.86 -9.71
N ASN A 564 -30.62 -18.89 -8.50
CA ASN A 564 -30.31 -17.69 -7.72
C ASN A 564 -29.24 -16.82 -8.39
N ALA A 565 -29.33 -15.51 -8.18
CA ALA A 565 -28.23 -14.61 -8.50
C ALA A 565 -27.02 -14.95 -7.61
N HIS A 566 -25.81 -14.72 -8.11
CA HIS A 566 -24.57 -14.92 -7.36
C HIS A 566 -23.74 -13.64 -7.36
N ILE A 567 -23.10 -13.36 -6.23
CA ILE A 567 -22.28 -12.16 -6.06
C ILE A 567 -20.94 -12.49 -5.38
N THR A 568 -19.88 -11.93 -5.94
CA THR A 568 -18.56 -11.86 -5.32
C THR A 568 -18.24 -10.38 -5.11
N VAL A 569 -17.77 -10.03 -3.91
CA VAL A 569 -17.43 -8.64 -3.56
C VAL A 569 -16.08 -8.62 -2.87
N TRP A 570 -15.19 -7.77 -3.38
CA TRP A 570 -14.03 -7.31 -2.64
C TRP A 570 -14.27 -5.90 -2.14
N HIS A 571 -13.83 -5.62 -0.91
CA HIS A 571 -13.82 -4.29 -0.32
C HIS A 571 -12.37 -3.90 -0.04
N ASN A 572 -11.90 -2.81 -0.64
CA ASN A 572 -10.51 -2.35 -0.53
C ASN A 572 -9.50 -3.44 -0.93
N GLY A 573 -9.83 -4.23 -1.96
CA GLY A 573 -9.00 -5.35 -2.44
C GLY A 573 -9.10 -6.64 -1.63
N VAL A 574 -9.85 -6.65 -0.53
CA VAL A 574 -10.03 -7.86 0.30
C VAL A 574 -11.37 -8.52 0.01
N LEU A 575 -11.35 -9.82 -0.28
CA LEU A 575 -12.54 -10.62 -0.55
C LEU A 575 -13.42 -10.69 0.71
N ILE A 576 -14.65 -10.19 0.63
CA ILE A 576 -15.60 -10.15 1.76
C ILE A 576 -16.88 -10.97 1.52
N HIS A 577 -17.15 -11.30 0.25
CA HIS A 577 -18.18 -12.26 -0.17
C HIS A 577 -17.64 -13.04 -1.36
N ASN A 578 -17.62 -14.36 -1.28
CA ASN A 578 -17.13 -15.22 -2.36
C ASN A 578 -18.27 -16.03 -2.99
N ASN A 579 -18.68 -15.66 -4.21
CA ASN A 579 -19.70 -16.36 -5.00
C ASN A 579 -20.96 -16.72 -4.20
N VAL A 580 -21.49 -15.76 -3.44
CA VAL A 580 -22.63 -15.97 -2.55
C VAL A 580 -23.92 -16.01 -3.36
N ALA A 581 -24.70 -17.09 -3.19
CA ALA A 581 -26.04 -17.18 -3.76
C ALA A 581 -27.02 -16.27 -3.00
N LEU A 582 -27.73 -15.40 -3.73
CA LEU A 582 -28.72 -14.48 -3.20
C LEU A 582 -30.10 -15.13 -3.26
N GLU A 583 -30.68 -15.43 -2.10
CA GLU A 583 -31.96 -16.14 -2.01
C GLU A 583 -33.18 -15.24 -2.26
N ASN A 584 -33.04 -13.94 -2.05
CA ASN A 584 -34.08 -12.94 -2.29
C ASN A 584 -33.47 -11.55 -2.47
N LYS A 585 -34.29 -10.57 -2.85
CA LYS A 585 -33.96 -9.14 -2.75
C LYS A 585 -33.53 -8.79 -1.32
N THR A 586 -32.68 -7.79 -1.18
CA THR A 586 -32.26 -7.28 0.12
C THR A 586 -32.91 -5.93 0.40
N GLY A 587 -33.04 -5.57 1.68
CA GLY A 587 -33.49 -4.24 2.11
C GLY A 587 -34.71 -3.70 1.36
N ALA A 588 -34.60 -2.44 0.91
CA ALA A 588 -35.61 -1.74 0.13
C ALA A 588 -35.58 -2.11 -1.37
N GLY A 589 -34.88 -3.18 -1.75
CA GLY A 589 -34.82 -3.66 -3.12
C GLY A 589 -36.19 -4.03 -3.67
N ARG A 590 -36.32 -3.97 -4.99
CA ARG A 590 -37.51 -4.43 -5.72
C ARG A 590 -37.57 -5.95 -5.75
N PRO A 591 -38.77 -6.55 -5.91
CA PRO A 591 -38.90 -7.98 -6.19
C PRO A 591 -38.01 -8.41 -7.36
N GLU A 592 -37.51 -9.64 -7.30
CA GLU A 592 -36.76 -10.24 -8.39
C GLU A 592 -37.65 -10.49 -9.61
N GLY A 593 -37.04 -10.61 -10.78
CA GLY A 593 -37.74 -10.92 -12.02
C GLY A 593 -36.77 -11.21 -13.18
N PRO A 594 -37.30 -11.69 -14.31
CA PRO A 594 -36.49 -12.17 -15.44
C PRO A 594 -35.76 -11.05 -16.19
N LEU A 595 -36.24 -9.80 -16.08
CA LEU A 595 -35.65 -8.67 -16.78
C LEU A 595 -34.40 -8.14 -16.08
N PRO A 596 -33.42 -7.60 -16.86
CA PRO A 596 -32.29 -6.88 -16.30
C PRO A 596 -32.75 -5.64 -15.52
N GLY A 597 -31.84 -5.03 -14.77
CA GLY A 597 -32.15 -3.82 -14.01
C GLY A 597 -30.95 -2.91 -13.81
N PRO A 598 -31.17 -1.68 -13.32
CA PRO A 598 -30.13 -0.68 -13.23
C PRO A 598 -29.31 -0.84 -11.95
N ILE A 599 -28.14 -0.22 -11.90
CA ILE A 599 -27.40 -0.01 -10.66
C ILE A 599 -27.92 1.26 -10.00
N LEU A 600 -28.37 1.18 -8.74
CA LEU A 600 -28.85 2.32 -7.97
C LEU A 600 -27.86 2.67 -6.85
N LEU A 601 -27.56 3.97 -6.71
CA LEU A 601 -26.82 4.52 -5.59
C LEU A 601 -27.79 5.22 -4.64
N GLN A 602 -27.85 4.73 -3.41
CA GLN A 602 -28.84 5.16 -2.44
C GLN A 602 -28.49 6.53 -1.83
N GLU A 603 -29.49 7.41 -1.77
CA GLU A 603 -29.49 8.58 -0.88
C GLU A 603 -30.32 8.24 0.36
N HIS A 604 -29.72 8.34 1.54
CA HIS A 604 -30.34 7.96 2.82
C HIS A 604 -30.12 9.02 3.91
N GLY A 605 -30.37 10.29 3.57
CA GLY A 605 -30.29 11.43 4.49
C GLY A 605 -28.87 11.82 4.91
N ASN A 606 -27.84 11.23 4.28
CA ASN A 606 -26.44 11.46 4.60
C ASN A 606 -25.68 11.98 3.37
N GLU A 607 -24.66 12.80 3.63
CA GLU A 607 -23.65 13.04 2.60
C GLU A 607 -22.86 11.76 2.33
N GLY A 608 -22.33 11.65 1.12
CA GLY A 608 -21.46 10.57 0.67
C GLY A 608 -20.85 10.97 -0.66
N TRP A 609 -19.77 10.31 -1.06
CA TRP A 609 -19.14 10.58 -2.35
C TRP A 609 -18.89 9.30 -3.11
N PHE A 610 -18.98 9.39 -4.44
CA PHE A 610 -18.64 8.30 -5.36
C PHE A 610 -17.74 8.82 -6.49
N ARG A 611 -16.81 8.00 -6.96
CA ARG A 611 -15.97 8.29 -8.13
C ARG A 611 -15.50 7.00 -8.79
N ASN A 612 -14.87 7.13 -9.96
CA ASN A 612 -14.25 6.02 -10.69
C ASN A 612 -15.20 4.82 -10.77
N ILE A 613 -16.35 5.02 -11.42
CA ILE A 613 -17.39 4.00 -11.51
C ILE A 613 -17.39 3.47 -12.93
N TRP A 614 -17.14 2.18 -13.08
CA TRP A 614 -17.21 1.51 -14.37
C TRP A 614 -17.81 0.11 -14.22
N ILE A 615 -18.43 -0.36 -15.29
CA ILE A 615 -19.10 -1.65 -15.36
C ILE A 615 -18.81 -2.31 -16.71
N GLU A 616 -18.52 -3.60 -16.73
CA GLU A 616 -18.24 -4.39 -17.93
C GLU A 616 -19.18 -5.61 -17.91
N PRO A 617 -20.12 -5.72 -18.86
CA PRO A 617 -20.95 -6.91 -19.03
C PRO A 617 -20.13 -8.19 -19.21
N LEU A 618 -20.63 -9.33 -18.74
CA LEU A 618 -19.97 -10.66 -18.83
C LEU A 618 -20.57 -11.59 -19.88
#